data_AF-A0A1E7DNS8-F1
#
_entry.id   AF-A0A1E7DNS8-F1
#
_cell.length_a   1.000
_cell.length_b   1.000
_cell.length_c   1.000
_cell.angle_alpha   90.00
_cell.angle_beta   90.00
_cell.angle_gamma   90.00
#
_symmetry.space_group_name_H-M   'P 1'
#
loop_
_entity.id
_entity.type
_entity.pdbx_description
1 polymer ?
#
loop_
_entity_poly.entity_id
_entity_poly.type
_entity_poly.pdbx_seq_one_letter_code
_entity_poly.pdbx_strand_id
1 'polypeptide(L)' 'MAEKTNYEIKLKYCPNCGESLLKTGSLLNEYWISEDTAYFCWCGDCSWRGEIIEVKRVIAPELVTS' A
#
# COMPACT_ATOMS: atom_id res chain seq x y z
N MET A 1 16.12 26.30 3.90
CA MET A 1 16.24 25.18 4.86
C MET A 1 15.08 24.26 4.57
N ALA A 2 15.30 23.04 4.08
CA ALA A 2 14.19 22.13 3.79
C ALA A 2 13.48 21.77 5.09
N GLU A 3 12.18 22.04 5.17
CA GLU A 3 11.36 21.64 6.30
C GLU A 3 11.37 20.11 6.40
N LYS A 4 11.69 19.58 7.59
CA LYS A 4 11.50 18.16 7.88
C LYS A 4 10.02 17.89 8.01
N THR A 5 9.33 17.67 6.90
CA THR A 5 7.98 17.13 6.93
C THR A 5 8.11 15.66 7.35
N ASN A 6 7.47 15.31 8.46
CA ASN A 6 7.43 13.93 8.93
C ASN A 6 6.45 13.17 8.02
N TYR A 7 6.99 12.52 6.98
CA TYR A 7 6.19 11.80 6.01
C TYR A 7 5.83 10.42 6.58
N GLU A 8 4.54 10.15 6.77
CA GLU A 8 4.05 8.87 7.26
C GLU A 8 3.57 8.00 6.10
N ILE A 9 4.17 6.81 5.98
CA ILE A 9 3.70 5.78 5.05
C ILE A 9 2.37 5.22 5.55
N LYS A 10 1.32 5.33 4.73
CA LYS A 10 -0.04 4.89 5.09
C LYS A 10 -0.20 3.37 5.11
N LEU A 11 0.32 2.69 4.10
CA LEU A 11 0.23 1.22 3.98
C LEU A 11 1.26 0.58 4.91
N LYS A 12 0.83 -0.27 5.85
CA LYS A 12 1.75 -0.90 6.83
C LYS A 12 1.64 -2.42 6.92
N TYR A 13 0.59 -3.01 6.36
CA TYR A 13 0.24 -4.42 6.55
C TYR A 13 0.01 -5.14 5.22
N CYS A 14 0.32 -6.43 5.18
CA CYS A 14 0.12 -7.27 4.02
C CYS A 14 -1.39 -7.48 3.76
N PRO A 15 -1.89 -7.27 2.54
CA PRO A 15 -3.31 -7.49 2.22
C PRO A 15 -3.71 -8.97 2.23
N ASN A 16 -2.75 -9.90 2.16
CA ASN A 16 -3.02 -11.33 2.12
C ASN A 16 -3.08 -11.96 3.52
N CYS A 17 -2.09 -11.70 4.39
CA CYS A 17 -2.00 -12.32 5.72
C CYS A 17 -2.13 -11.35 6.90
N GLY A 18 -2.18 -10.04 6.67
CA GLY A 18 -2.29 -9.03 7.74
C GLY A 18 -0.99 -8.73 8.50
N GLU A 19 0.10 -9.45 8.23
CA GLU A 19 1.40 -9.22 8.90
C GLU A 19 2.01 -7.85 8.55
N SER A 20 2.79 -7.30 9.48
CA SER A 20 3.47 -6.02 9.31
C SER A 20 4.52 -6.10 8.19
N LEU A 21 4.46 -5.16 7.24
CA LEU A 21 5.45 -5.01 6.17
C LEU A 21 6.66 -4.16 6.59
N LEU A 22 6.60 -3.52 7.77
CA LEU A 22 7.69 -2.71 8.33
C LEU A 22 8.74 -3.53 9.09
N LYS A 23 8.52 -4.83 9.23
CA LYS A 23 9.47 -5.71 9.92
C LYS A 23 10.62 -6.13 9.00
N THR A 24 11.74 -6.47 9.61
CA THR A 24 12.90 -7.04 8.91
C THR A 24 12.49 -8.27 8.11
N GLY A 25 12.95 -8.36 6.87
CA GLY A 25 12.61 -9.48 5.98
C GLY A 25 11.28 -9.31 5.23
N SER A 26 10.61 -8.18 5.37
CA SER A 26 9.60 -7.72 4.40
C SER A 26 10.13 -6.50 3.65
N LEU A 27 9.52 -6.22 2.50
CA LEU A 27 9.83 -5.04 1.69
C LEU A 27 8.55 -4.24 1.46
N LEU A 28 8.64 -2.94 1.75
CA LEU A 28 7.62 -1.96 1.45
C LEU A 28 8.32 -0.73 0.88
N ASN A 29 8.03 -0.44 -0.39
CA ASN A 29 8.58 0.72 -1.07
C ASN A 29 7.45 1.57 -1.63
N GLU A 30 7.41 2.84 -1.22
CA GLU A 30 6.49 3.82 -1.77
C GLU A 30 7.13 4.51 -2.96
N TYR A 31 6.34 4.73 -4.01
CA TYR A 31 6.74 5.48 -5.19
C TYR A 31 5.53 6.22 -5.78
N TRP A 32 5.79 7.06 -6.79
CA TRP A 32 4.76 7.85 -7.46
C TRP A 32 4.65 7.50 -8.93
N ILE A 33 3.41 7.37 -9.40
CA ILE A 33 3.07 7.28 -10.81
C ILE A 33 2.28 8.54 -11.14
N SER A 34 2.96 9.57 -11.65
CA SER A 34 2.37 10.90 -11.84
C SER A 34 1.83 11.45 -10.50
N GLU A 35 0.51 11.64 -10.37
CA GLU A 35 -0.14 12.15 -9.15
C GLU A 35 -0.58 11.03 -8.18
N ASP A 36 -0.45 9.76 -8.59
CA ASP A 36 -0.85 8.60 -7.81
C ASP A 36 0.29 8.09 -6.93
N THR A 37 -0.05 7.72 -5.69
CA THR A 37 0.87 7.04 -4.78
C THR A 37 0.71 5.54 -4.93
N ALA A 38 1.83 4.85 -5.16
CA ALA A 38 1.89 3.42 -5.36
C ALA A 38 2.89 2.77 -4.41
N TYR A 39 2.68 1.50 -4.12
CA TYR A 39 3.43 0.73 -3.14
C TYR A 39 3.84 -0.60 -3.74
N PHE A 40 5.15 -0.87 -3.86
CA PHE A 40 5.63 -2.21 -4.13
C PHE A 40 5.84 -2.94 -2.80
N CYS A 41 5.23 -4.12 -2.68
CA CYS A 41 5.20 -4.88 -1.45
C CYS A 41 5.70 -6.31 -1.67
N TRP A 42 6.51 -6.80 -0.73
CA TRP A 42 6.81 -8.22 -0.59
C TRP A 42 6.75 -8.61 0.88
N CYS A 43 5.91 -9.59 1.21
CA CYS A 43 5.71 -10.08 2.57
C CYS A 43 6.66 -11.25 2.87
N GLY A 44 7.47 -11.12 3.92
CA GLY A 44 8.38 -12.17 4.36
C GLY A 44 7.70 -13.43 4.91
N ASP A 45 6.45 -13.35 5.38
CA ASP A 45 5.75 -14.48 6.02
C ASP A 45 4.98 -15.33 5.02
N CYS A 46 4.12 -14.70 4.22
CA CYS A 46 3.26 -15.41 3.28
C CYS A 46 3.79 -15.39 1.85
N SER A 47 4.95 -14.76 1.62
CA SER A 47 5.57 -14.58 0.29
C SER A 47 4.71 -13.84 -0.74
N TRP A 48 3.59 -13.24 -0.32
CA TRP A 48 2.77 -12.43 -1.20
C TRP A 48 3.57 -11.23 -1.72
N ARG A 49 3.43 -10.97 -3.02
CA ARG A 49 4.08 -9.86 -3.71
C ARG A 49 3.09 -9.17 -4.61
N GLY A 50 3.14 -7.85 -4.65
CA GLY A 50 2.25 -7.08 -5.49
C GLY A 50 2.48 -5.59 -5.38
N GLU A 51 1.78 -4.89 -6.26
CA GLU A 51 1.70 -3.44 -6.25
C GLU A 51 0.32 -3.00 -5.78
N ILE A 52 0.29 -1.95 -4.97
CA ILE A 52 -0.94 -1.37 -4.44
C ILE A 52 -0.93 0.11 -4.79
N ILE A 53 -1.96 0.58 -5.48
CA ILE A 53 -2.13 1.98 -5.84
C ILE A 53 -3.19 2.58 -4.91
N GLU A 54 -2.89 3.73 -4.29
CA GLU A 54 -3.83 4.42 -3.42
C GLU A 54 -5.00 4.99 -4.23
N VAL A 55 -6.21 4.50 -3.98
CA VAL A 55 -7.43 5.02 -4.60
C VAL A 55 -8.12 5.96 -3.62
N LYS A 56 -8.18 7.26 -3.96
CA LYS A 56 -8.78 8.31 -3.11
C LYS A 56 -10.31 8.26 -3.06
N ARG A 57 -10.94 7.80 -4.13
CA ARG A 57 -12.40 7.74 -4.27
C ARG A 57 -12.80 6.63 -5.23
N VAL A 58 -13.80 5.85 -4.85
CA VAL A 58 -14.47 4.87 -5.71
C VAL A 58 -15.93 5.28 -5.86
N ILE A 59 -16.44 5.29 -7.09
CA ILE A 59 -17.87 5.45 -7.39
C ILE A 59 -18.31 4.16 -8.08
N ALA A 60 -19.25 3.44 -7.48
CA ALA A 60 -19.78 2.20 -8.03
C ALA A 60 -21.31 2.20 -7.89
N PRO A 61 -22.05 1.68 -8.88
CA PRO A 61 -23.48 1.40 -8.73
C PRO A 61 -23.68 0.30 -7.68
N GLU A 62 -24.82 0.32 -7.00
CA GLU A 62 -25.22 -0.79 -6.14
C GLU A 62 -25.34 -2.08 -6.95
N LEU A 63 -24.77 -3.16 -6.44
CA LEU A 63 -24.91 -4.48 -7.04
C LEU A 63 -26.37 -4.92 -6.87
N VAL A 64 -27.14 -4.92 -7.96
CA VAL A 64 -28.43 -5.63 -8.00
C VAL A 64 -28.11 -7.12 -7.85
N THR A 65 -28.33 -7.65 -6.65
CA THR A 65 -28.32 -9.09 -6.42
C THR A 65 -29.64 -9.62 -6.98
N SER A 66 -29.56 -10.49 -8.00
CA SER A 66 -30.71 -11.25 -8.52
C SER A 66 -31.06 -12.42 -7.63
#